data_AF-L1JYK3-F1
#
_entry.id   AF-L1JYK3-F1
#
_cell.length_a   1.000
_cell.length_b   1.000
_cell.length_c   1.000
_cell.angle_alpha   90.00
_cell.angle_beta   90.00
_cell.angle_gamma   90.00
#
_symmetry.space_group_name_H-M   'P 1'
#
loop_
_entity.id
_entity.type
_entity.pdbx_description
1 polymer ?
#
loop_
_entity_poly.entity_id
_entity_poly.type
_entity_poly.pdbx_seq_one_letter_code
_entity_poly.pdbx_strand_id
1 'polypeptide(L)'
;GRIRSFPHVEGNYAGFVFVSLKQVPELQTLAMQVFDNARKKLPSEVVLHRITLDEMHISLSRTLVVKRHQIQPLVNRLRKALHSIPSFHMKMSAVELLSNEEGTRSFVCMTVRPVEDEMLKIVKTTDEVLRSFKLQPYYEDMHFHASVAW
;
A
#
# COMPACT_ATOMS: atom_id res chain seq x y z
N GLY A 1 -12.28 14.15 7.20
CA GLY A 1 -11.50 14.34 5.95
C GLY A 1 -10.14 13.66 6.05
N ARG A 2 -9.38 13.48 4.96
CA ARG A 2 -7.94 13.09 5.05
C ARG A 2 -7.18 14.28 5.64
N ILE A 3 -6.51 14.08 6.77
CA ILE A 3 -5.59 15.08 7.32
C ILE A 3 -4.31 15.00 6.47
N ARG A 4 -3.81 16.14 6.00
CA ARG A 4 -2.57 16.18 5.23
C ARG A 4 -1.39 16.05 6.19
N SER A 5 -0.55 15.05 5.97
CA SER A 5 0.66 14.82 6.78
C SER A 5 1.72 15.91 6.59
N PHE A 6 1.63 16.73 5.53
CA PHE A 6 2.55 17.82 5.24
C PHE A 6 1.85 19.04 4.60
N PRO A 7 2.33 20.26 4.84
CA PRO A 7 1.83 21.47 4.20
C PRO A 7 2.07 21.45 2.68
N HIS A 8 1.13 21.97 1.91
CA HIS A 8 1.31 22.09 0.46
C HIS A 8 2.37 23.14 0.16
N VAL A 9 3.41 22.72 -0.56
CA VAL A 9 4.42 23.59 -1.16
C VAL A 9 4.22 23.51 -2.66
N GLU A 10 4.14 24.65 -3.33
CA GLU A 10 3.96 24.69 -4.78
C GLU A 10 5.10 23.90 -5.48
N GLY A 11 4.72 23.02 -6.41
CA GLY A 11 5.65 22.13 -7.10
C GLY A 11 5.95 20.80 -6.38
N ASN A 12 5.43 20.57 -5.16
CA ASN A 12 5.49 19.29 -4.47
C ASN A 12 4.17 18.51 -4.60
N TYR A 13 4.28 17.24 -4.97
CA TYR A 13 3.15 16.34 -5.20
C TYR A 13 3.25 15.14 -4.27
N ALA A 14 2.13 14.76 -3.67
CA ALA A 14 2.01 13.50 -2.94
C ALA A 14 2.04 12.34 -3.93
N GLY A 15 2.85 11.32 -3.65
CA GLY A 15 2.90 10.09 -4.42
C GLY A 15 3.17 8.89 -3.53
N PHE A 16 2.94 7.69 -4.03
CA PHE A 16 3.35 6.44 -3.39
C PHE A 16 3.42 5.35 -4.45
N VAL A 17 4.16 4.29 -4.17
CA VAL A 17 4.32 3.12 -5.03
C VAL A 17 3.59 1.95 -4.41
N PHE A 18 2.86 1.19 -5.20
CA PHE A 18 2.05 0.07 -4.73
C PHE A 18 1.90 -1.02 -5.80
N VAL A 19 1.57 -2.24 -5.36
CA VAL A 19 1.06 -3.31 -6.23
C VAL A 19 -0.47 -3.23 -6.21
N SER A 20 -1.09 -3.13 -7.38
CA SER A 20 -2.55 -3.13 -7.50
C SER A 20 -3.09 -4.56 -7.41
N LEU A 21 -4.19 -4.74 -6.67
CA LEU A 21 -4.86 -6.04 -6.54
C LEU A 21 -6.09 -6.17 -7.43
N LYS A 22 -6.37 -5.17 -8.29
CA LYS A 22 -7.54 -5.13 -9.17
C LYS A 22 -7.66 -6.32 -10.13
N GLN A 23 -6.53 -6.94 -10.49
CA GLN A 23 -6.48 -8.08 -11.40
C GLN A 23 -6.67 -9.43 -10.70
N VAL A 24 -7.02 -9.44 -9.40
CA VAL A 24 -7.20 -10.67 -8.61
C VAL A 24 -8.65 -10.73 -8.11
N PRO A 25 -9.63 -11.06 -8.99
CA PRO A 25 -11.05 -11.04 -8.65
C PRO A 25 -11.44 -11.96 -7.50
N GLU A 26 -10.67 -13.03 -7.25
CA GLU A 26 -10.84 -13.95 -6.14
C GLU A 26 -10.75 -13.24 -4.77
N LEU A 27 -10.01 -12.13 -4.69
CA LEU A 27 -9.92 -11.33 -3.48
C LEU A 27 -11.21 -10.58 -3.16
N GLN A 28 -12.10 -10.36 -4.12
CA GLN A 28 -13.36 -9.64 -3.87
C GLN A 28 -14.22 -10.40 -2.86
N THR A 29 -14.40 -11.70 -3.04
CA THR A 29 -15.21 -12.53 -2.14
C THR A 29 -14.58 -12.61 -0.76
N LEU A 30 -13.26 -12.79 -0.69
CA LEU A 30 -12.54 -12.82 0.58
C LEU A 30 -12.64 -11.48 1.32
N ALA A 31 -12.45 -10.36 0.63
CA ALA A 31 -12.58 -9.01 1.19
C ALA A 31 -13.99 -8.75 1.73
N MET A 32 -15.03 -9.19 1.03
CA MET A 32 -16.41 -9.09 1.54
C MET A 32 -16.62 -9.90 2.82
N GLN A 33 -16.11 -11.13 2.88
CA GLN A 33 -16.20 -11.96 4.09
C GLN A 33 -15.46 -11.33 5.27
N VAL A 34 -14.27 -10.76 5.04
CA VAL A 34 -13.51 -10.05 6.08
C VAL A 34 -14.27 -8.82 6.56
N PHE A 35 -14.83 -8.01 5.65
CA PHE A 35 -15.64 -6.85 5.97
C PHE A 35 -16.87 -7.22 6.83
N ASP A 36 -17.64 -8.21 6.41
CA ASP A 36 -18.85 -8.64 7.12
C ASP A 36 -18.53 -9.20 8.51
N ASN A 37 -17.44 -9.95 8.64
CA ASN A 37 -16.97 -10.46 9.92
C ASN A 37 -16.49 -9.34 10.84
N ALA A 38 -15.77 -8.33 10.30
CA ALA A 38 -15.35 -7.17 11.06
C ALA A 38 -16.56 -6.38 11.58
N ARG A 39 -17.56 -6.14 10.73
CA ARG A 39 -18.80 -5.45 11.09
C ARG A 39 -19.59 -6.14 12.20
N LYS A 40 -19.55 -7.48 12.26
CA LYS A 40 -20.22 -8.26 13.32
C LYS A 40 -19.46 -8.25 14.65
N LYS A 41 -18.13 -8.10 14.61
CA LYS A 41 -17.26 -8.19 15.80
C LYS A 41 -16.96 -6.82 16.42
N LEU A 42 -17.00 -5.75 15.62
CA LEU A 42 -16.72 -4.41 16.10
C LEU A 42 -17.96 -3.79 16.77
N PRO A 43 -17.75 -2.88 17.75
CA PRO A 43 -18.85 -2.17 18.40
C PRO A 43 -19.75 -1.43 17.39
N SER A 44 -21.04 -1.33 17.68
CA SER A 44 -22.04 -0.71 16.80
C SER A 44 -21.77 0.75 16.46
N GLU A 45 -20.99 1.44 17.31
CA GLU A 45 -20.61 2.84 17.16
C GLU A 45 -19.52 3.01 16.09
N VAL A 46 -18.81 1.94 15.74
CA VAL A 46 -17.76 1.96 14.72
C VAL A 46 -18.39 1.92 13.34
N VAL A 47 -18.24 3.03 12.61
CA VAL A 47 -18.62 3.11 11.19
C VAL A 47 -17.48 2.53 10.35
N LEU A 48 -17.76 1.45 9.63
CA LEU A 48 -16.81 0.84 8.69
C LEU A 48 -17.12 1.26 7.25
N HIS A 49 -16.09 1.72 6.55
CA HIS A 49 -16.13 2.02 5.13
C HIS A 49 -15.41 0.93 4.34
N ARG A 50 -16.13 0.26 3.43
CA ARG A 50 -15.56 -0.78 2.58
C ARG A 50 -14.61 -0.19 1.55
N ILE A 51 -13.48 -0.86 1.33
CA ILE A 51 -12.56 -0.60 0.22
C ILE A 51 -12.91 -1.53 -0.93
N THR A 52 -13.05 -0.98 -2.13
CA THR A 52 -13.36 -1.77 -3.33
C THR A 52 -12.11 -2.46 -3.88
N LEU A 53 -12.31 -3.51 -4.69
CA LEU A 53 -11.18 -4.24 -5.29
C LEU A 53 -10.28 -3.33 -6.15
N ASP A 54 -10.87 -2.31 -6.80
CA ASP A 54 -10.12 -1.32 -7.60
C ASP A 54 -9.22 -0.42 -6.75
N GLU A 55 -9.56 -0.22 -5.48
CA GLU A 55 -8.80 0.58 -4.52
C GLU A 55 -7.81 -0.27 -3.72
N MET A 56 -7.97 -1.60 -3.69
CA MET A 56 -7.10 -2.50 -2.95
C MET A 56 -5.69 -2.53 -3.54
N HIS A 57 -4.72 -2.41 -2.65
CA HIS A 57 -3.31 -2.39 -3.00
C HIS A 57 -2.42 -2.87 -1.85
N ILE A 58 -1.18 -3.23 -2.19
CA ILE A 58 -0.10 -3.49 -1.24
C ILE A 58 0.93 -2.37 -1.42
N SER A 59 1.17 -1.59 -0.36
CA SER A 59 2.10 -0.47 -0.39
C SER A 59 3.55 -0.93 -0.47
N LEU A 60 4.33 -0.30 -1.36
CA LEU A 60 5.77 -0.51 -1.56
C LEU A 60 6.62 0.69 -1.16
N SER A 61 5.97 1.81 -0.83
CA SER A 61 6.61 3.02 -0.31
C SER A 61 5.76 3.62 0.80
N ARG A 62 6.37 4.52 1.57
CA ARG A 62 5.65 5.53 2.35
C ARG A 62 4.96 6.54 1.43
N THR A 63 4.21 7.48 2.00
CA THR A 63 3.82 8.68 1.26
C THR A 63 5.07 9.49 0.91
N LEU A 64 5.26 9.75 -0.36
CA LEU A 64 6.39 10.47 -0.95
C LEU A 64 5.97 11.90 -1.27
N VAL A 65 6.91 12.83 -1.09
CA VAL A 65 6.79 14.21 -1.56
C VAL A 65 7.70 14.37 -2.77
N VAL A 66 7.12 14.31 -3.96
CA VAL A 66 7.86 14.29 -5.23
C VAL A 66 7.75 15.66 -5.91
N LYS A 67 8.89 16.23 -6.31
CA LYS A 67 8.88 17.50 -7.05
C LYS A 67 8.34 17.30 -8.46
N ARG A 68 7.61 18.27 -9.02
CA ARG A 68 6.99 18.19 -10.36
C ARG A 68 7.93 17.67 -11.44
N HIS A 69 9.15 18.21 -11.49
CA HIS A 69 10.16 17.86 -12.49
C HIS A 69 10.74 16.45 -12.29
N GLN A 70 10.60 15.84 -11.11
CA GLN A 70 11.07 14.49 -10.80
C GLN A 70 10.03 13.41 -11.12
N ILE A 71 8.73 13.76 -11.27
CA ILE A 71 7.66 12.77 -11.44
C ILE A 71 7.91 11.85 -12.63
N GLN A 72 8.06 12.40 -13.84
CA GLN A 72 8.23 11.57 -15.03
C GLN A 72 9.56 10.78 -15.03
N PRO A 73 10.71 11.36 -14.66
CA PRO A 73 11.95 10.61 -14.49
C PRO A 73 11.83 9.47 -13.46
N LEU A 74 11.18 9.71 -12.32
CA LEU A 74 10.97 8.71 -11.28
C LEU A 74 10.14 7.53 -11.81
N VAL A 75 8.99 7.82 -12.44
CA VAL A 75 8.11 6.79 -13.03
C VAL A 75 8.87 5.97 -14.08
N ASN A 76 9.63 6.61 -14.95
CA ASN A 76 10.41 5.91 -15.98
C ASN A 76 11.49 5.02 -15.36
N ARG A 77 12.19 5.51 -14.31
CA ARG A 77 13.22 4.73 -13.61
C ARG A 77 12.62 3.53 -12.88
N LEU A 78 11.49 3.71 -12.19
CA LEU A 78 10.75 2.63 -11.53
C LEU A 78 10.31 1.57 -12.55
N ARG A 79 9.70 1.97 -13.67
CA ARG A 79 9.30 1.04 -14.75
C ARG A 79 10.48 0.23 -15.27
N LYS A 80 11.60 0.88 -15.57
CA LYS A 80 12.79 0.20 -16.09
C LYS A 80 13.39 -0.78 -15.07
N ALA A 81 13.47 -0.38 -13.80
CA ALA A 81 14.06 -1.20 -12.74
C ALA A 81 13.19 -2.45 -12.43
N LEU A 82 11.87 -2.27 -12.37
CA LEU A 82 10.92 -3.32 -12.03
C LEU A 82 10.56 -4.23 -13.21
N HIS A 83 10.88 -3.84 -14.45
CA HIS A 83 10.53 -4.60 -15.66
C HIS A 83 11.07 -6.05 -15.69
N SER A 84 12.22 -6.28 -15.04
CA SER A 84 12.88 -7.60 -15.02
C SER A 84 12.35 -8.55 -13.94
N ILE A 85 11.44 -8.09 -13.09
CA ILE A 85 10.90 -8.89 -12.00
C ILE A 85 9.72 -9.71 -12.53
N PRO A 86 9.76 -11.05 -12.45
CA PRO A 86 8.67 -11.90 -12.91
C PRO A 86 7.41 -11.74 -12.04
N SER A 87 6.27 -12.19 -12.57
CA SER A 87 5.07 -12.40 -11.75
C SER A 87 5.35 -13.49 -10.70
N PHE A 88 4.79 -13.31 -9.51
CA PHE A 88 5.01 -14.20 -8.36
C PHE A 88 3.70 -14.37 -7.58
N HIS A 89 3.69 -15.35 -6.68
CA HIS A 89 2.53 -15.64 -5.84
C HIS A 89 2.68 -15.03 -4.44
N MET A 90 1.56 -14.61 -3.87
CA MET A 90 1.46 -14.11 -2.50
C MET A 90 0.37 -14.84 -1.75
N LYS A 91 0.52 -14.98 -0.43
CA LYS A 91 -0.50 -15.57 0.43
C LYS A 91 -1.06 -14.51 1.37
N MET A 92 -2.38 -14.40 1.39
CA MET A 92 -3.08 -13.70 2.48
C MET A 92 -2.99 -14.59 3.73
N SER A 93 -2.56 -14.03 4.86
CA SER A 93 -2.22 -14.80 6.06
C SER A 93 -3.21 -14.59 7.20
N ALA A 94 -3.35 -13.37 7.68
CA ALA A 94 -4.17 -13.04 8.84
C ALA A 94 -4.99 -11.77 8.60
N VAL A 95 -6.00 -11.53 9.44
CA VAL A 95 -6.72 -10.27 9.49
C VAL A 95 -6.24 -9.49 10.70
N GLU A 96 -5.83 -8.25 10.50
CA GLU A 96 -5.27 -7.37 11.53
C GLU A 96 -5.90 -5.98 11.47
N LEU A 97 -5.93 -5.30 12.62
CA LEU A 97 -6.29 -3.89 12.71
C LEU A 97 -5.00 -3.08 12.74
N LEU A 98 -4.82 -2.21 11.74
CA LEU A 98 -3.69 -1.31 11.65
C LEU A 98 -4.17 0.13 11.78
N SER A 99 -3.32 1.04 12.27
CA SER A 99 -3.60 2.48 12.24
C SER A 99 -2.61 3.18 11.31
N ASN A 100 -3.02 4.31 10.72
CA ASN A 100 -2.07 5.16 10.01
C ASN A 100 -1.01 5.72 10.98
N GLU A 101 0.09 6.22 10.43
CA GLU A 101 1.19 6.82 11.20
C GLU A 101 0.71 7.94 12.14
N GLU A 102 -0.31 8.70 11.74
CA GLU A 102 -0.87 9.77 12.57
C GLU A 102 -1.87 9.30 13.64
N GLY A 103 -2.23 8.01 13.68
CA GLY A 103 -3.17 7.45 14.66
C GLY A 103 -4.60 7.97 14.55
N THR A 104 -4.98 8.52 13.39
CA THR A 104 -6.28 9.16 13.15
C THR A 104 -7.26 8.30 12.37
N ARG A 105 -6.78 7.17 11.82
CA ARG A 105 -7.58 6.20 11.05
C ARG A 105 -7.10 4.81 11.37
N SER A 106 -8.04 3.89 11.47
CA SER A 106 -7.76 2.47 11.60
C SER A 106 -8.23 1.75 10.35
N PHE A 107 -7.60 0.63 10.03
CA PHE A 107 -7.83 -0.14 8.83
C PHE A 107 -8.00 -1.60 9.23
N VAL A 108 -9.02 -2.25 8.69
CA VAL A 108 -9.12 -3.70 8.69
C VAL A 108 -8.31 -4.20 7.51
N CYS A 109 -7.25 -4.93 7.80
CA CYS A 109 -6.25 -5.34 6.82
C CYS A 109 -6.13 -6.85 6.73
N MET A 110 -5.85 -7.35 5.53
CA MET A 110 -5.33 -8.70 5.35
C MET A 110 -3.81 -8.62 5.25
N THR A 111 -3.08 -9.30 6.12
CA THR A 111 -1.63 -9.38 6.04
C THR A 111 -1.21 -10.27 4.89
N VAL A 112 -0.15 -9.85 4.22
CA VAL A 112 0.41 -10.56 3.07
C VAL A 112 1.74 -11.16 3.50
N ARG A 113 1.84 -12.48 3.40
CA ARG A 113 3.12 -13.16 3.55
C ARG A 113 3.68 -13.45 2.17
N PRO A 114 4.92 -12.98 1.89
CA PRO A 114 5.61 -13.40 0.68
C PRO A 114 5.79 -14.92 0.74
N VAL A 115 5.46 -15.60 -0.37
CA VAL A 115 5.76 -17.03 -0.53
C VAL A 115 7.23 -17.22 -0.92
N GLU A 116 7.80 -16.20 -1.56
CA GLU A 116 9.12 -16.17 -2.17
C GLU A 116 9.77 -14.78 -1.97
N ASP A 117 11.06 -14.64 -2.23
CA ASP A 117 11.85 -13.41 -1.96
C ASP A 117 11.51 -12.23 -2.92
N GLU A 118 10.63 -12.44 -3.89
CA GLU A 118 10.26 -11.52 -4.96
C GLU A 118 9.67 -10.22 -4.40
N MET A 119 8.89 -10.31 -3.33
CA MET A 119 8.37 -9.12 -2.65
C MET A 119 9.51 -8.29 -2.04
N LEU A 120 10.46 -8.94 -1.37
CA LEU A 120 11.64 -8.25 -0.84
C LEU A 120 12.46 -7.63 -1.97
N LYS A 121 12.59 -8.33 -3.11
CA LYS A 121 13.29 -7.83 -4.30
C LYS A 121 12.62 -6.58 -4.88
N ILE A 122 11.29 -6.56 -4.97
CA ILE A 122 10.54 -5.39 -5.45
C ILE A 122 10.73 -4.19 -4.53
N VAL A 123 10.64 -4.39 -3.19
CA VAL A 123 10.85 -3.31 -2.23
C VAL A 123 12.27 -2.78 -2.33
N LYS A 124 13.29 -3.65 -2.30
CA LYS A 124 14.70 -3.24 -2.41
C LYS A 124 14.97 -2.47 -3.71
N THR A 125 14.46 -2.98 -4.84
CA THR A 125 14.58 -2.31 -6.15
C THR A 125 13.87 -0.95 -6.15
N THR A 126 12.68 -0.87 -5.55
CA THR A 126 11.94 0.40 -5.39
C THR A 126 12.73 1.38 -4.54
N ASP A 127 13.24 0.96 -3.38
CA ASP A 127 14.01 1.78 -2.46
C ASP A 127 15.30 2.32 -3.08
N GLU A 128 16.03 1.51 -3.86
CA GLU A 128 17.21 1.96 -4.61
C GLU A 128 16.85 3.11 -5.56
N VAL A 129 15.72 2.98 -6.27
CA VAL A 129 15.23 4.06 -7.13
C VAL A 129 14.84 5.26 -6.29
N LEU A 130 14.06 5.11 -5.22
CA LEU A 130 13.64 6.23 -4.35
C LEU A 130 14.84 6.99 -3.77
N ARG A 131 15.88 6.28 -3.30
CA ARG A 131 17.12 6.88 -2.80
C ARG A 131 17.84 7.70 -3.87
N SER A 132 17.87 7.23 -5.12
CA SER A 132 18.47 8.00 -6.23
C SER A 132 17.76 9.33 -6.52
N PHE A 133 16.49 9.46 -6.11
CA PHE A 133 15.70 10.69 -6.18
C PHE A 133 15.70 11.50 -4.87
N LYS A 134 16.47 11.09 -3.86
CA LYS A 134 16.48 11.65 -2.49
C LYS A 134 15.13 11.53 -1.78
N LEU A 135 14.38 10.47 -2.09
CA LEU A 135 13.12 10.13 -1.44
C LEU A 135 13.34 9.06 -0.36
N GLN A 136 12.44 9.03 0.62
CA GLN A 136 12.49 8.07 1.73
C GLN A 136 12.22 6.64 1.23
N PRO A 137 12.99 5.64 1.69
CA PRO A 137 12.72 4.23 1.42
C PRO A 137 11.49 3.72 2.20
N TYR A 138 11.15 2.46 2.03
CA TYR A 138 10.11 1.76 2.77
C TYR A 138 10.43 1.67 4.28
N TYR A 139 9.44 1.24 5.06
CA TYR A 139 9.58 1.00 6.50
C TYR A 139 10.65 -0.05 6.79
N GLU A 140 11.40 0.13 7.88
CA GLU A 140 12.40 -0.85 8.34
C GLU A 140 11.73 -2.18 8.69
N ASP A 141 10.60 -2.12 9.38
CA ASP A 141 9.72 -3.27 9.60
C ASP A 141 8.78 -3.43 8.40
N MET A 142 9.04 -4.45 7.58
CA MET A 142 8.30 -4.70 6.35
C MET A 142 6.97 -5.39 6.67
N HIS A 143 5.94 -4.60 6.92
CA HIS A 143 4.59 -5.09 7.21
C HIS A 143 3.67 -4.98 5.98
N PHE A 144 3.69 -6.01 5.12
CA PHE A 144 2.85 -6.05 3.93
C PHE A 144 1.41 -6.38 4.27
N HIS A 145 0.48 -5.56 3.76
CA HIS A 145 -0.94 -5.74 3.99
C HIS A 145 -1.76 -5.12 2.85
N ALA A 146 -2.99 -5.61 2.71
CA ALA A 146 -4.02 -5.02 1.87
C ALA A 146 -5.19 -4.57 2.74
N SER A 147 -5.53 -3.28 2.68
CA SER A 147 -6.67 -2.73 3.43
C SER A 147 -7.99 -3.16 2.78
N VAL A 148 -8.93 -3.64 3.60
CA VAL A 148 -10.28 -4.08 3.21
C VAL A 148 -11.35 -3.08 3.67
N ALA A 149 -11.11 -2.43 4.81
CA ALA A 149 -11.99 -1.40 5.34
C ALA A 149 -11.20 -0.37 6.14
N TRP A 150 -11.81 0.79 6.41
CA TRP A 150 -11.31 1.81 7.33
C TRP A 150 -12.43 2.54 8.07
#